data_AF-A0A8C7SJ11-F1
#
_entry.id   AF-A0A8C7SJ11-F1
#
_cell.length_a   1.000
_cell.length_b   1.000
_cell.length_c   1.000
_cell.angle_alpha   90.00
_cell.angle_beta   90.00
_cell.angle_gamma   90.00
#
_symmetry.space_group_name_H-M   'P 1'
#
loop_
_entity.id
_entity.type
_entity.pdbx_description
1 polymer ?
#
loop_
_entity_poly.entity_id
_entity_poly.type
_entity_poly.pdbx_seq_one_letter_code
_entity_poly.pdbx_strand_id
1 'polypeptide(L)'
;MIRNITFQRSNIPYIYSRSPMHAINQYPNNSPQFLSLSSYKSPCYSFQLKPWPGYISERMQLYEELKKESDALLTRRAADSQPITVELPDGCRVEGQAWVTTPYQLACGISQGLADNAVISRVNGDLWDLDRPLEKSCSLEILRFDNDDAQAVYWHSSAHILGEAMERFYGGCLCYGPPIENGFYYDMFLEGPQGVSSTEFEYLEALCKSVVKEKQPFERLEVSKETLLKMFKYNKFKCRILNEKVTTPTTTVYRCGPLIDLCRGPHVRHTGKIKALKIYKNSSTYWEGRSDMETLQRIYGISFPDSKMLKEWERFQEEARNRDHRKIGKEQELFFFHDLSPGSCFFLPRGAYLYNTLTDFIREEYCRRGFQEVASPNIYNSKLWETSGHWQHYSDNMFSFPVEQDVFALKPMNCPGHCLMFSHRPRSWRELPLRLADFGVLHRNELSGTLTGLTRVRRFQQDDAHIFCTMEQVHPTPCRTLCICQRTPRLANSPLAPCAFHR
;
A
#
# COMPACT_ATOMS: atom_id res chain seq x y z
N MET A 1 -37.89 12.57 50.11
CA MET A 1 -39.33 12.62 49.78
C MET A 1 -39.47 13.15 48.37
N ILE A 2 -40.04 12.31 47.51
CA ILE A 2 -40.22 12.47 46.06
C ILE A 2 -41.45 13.34 45.77
N ARG A 3 -41.35 14.29 44.84
CA ARG A 3 -42.48 14.78 44.00
C ARG A 3 -41.91 15.16 42.63
N ASN A 4 -41.96 14.26 41.65
CA ASN A 4 -42.99 14.11 40.61
C ASN A 4 -43.16 15.36 39.72
N ILE A 5 -42.53 15.32 38.55
CA ILE A 5 -42.84 16.17 37.40
C ILE A 5 -43.58 15.29 36.38
N THR A 6 -44.83 15.62 36.11
CA THR A 6 -45.73 14.91 35.20
C THR A 6 -45.83 15.68 33.88
N PHE A 7 -45.64 14.99 32.75
CA PHE A 7 -45.85 15.52 31.40
C PHE A 7 -47.34 15.73 31.10
N GLN A 8 -47.73 16.92 30.62
CA GLN A 8 -49.06 17.19 30.07
C GLN A 8 -49.13 16.78 28.59
N ARG A 9 -50.09 15.89 28.27
CA ARG A 9 -50.56 15.59 26.92
C ARG A 9 -51.69 16.56 26.56
N SER A 10 -51.67 17.10 25.34
CA SER A 10 -52.80 17.81 24.72
C SER A 10 -53.43 16.97 23.61
N ASN A 11 -54.69 16.60 23.79
CA ASN A 11 -55.60 15.94 22.84
C ASN A 11 -56.54 16.98 22.23
N ILE A 12 -56.73 17.03 20.90
CA ILE A 12 -57.99 17.39 20.20
C ILE A 12 -57.97 16.75 18.76
N PRO A 13 -59.08 16.54 18.02
CA PRO A 13 -59.76 15.25 17.89
C PRO A 13 -59.92 14.73 16.43
N TYR A 14 -60.30 13.45 16.32
CA TYR A 14 -60.68 12.75 15.08
C TYR A 14 -62.08 13.14 14.58
N ILE A 15 -62.23 13.31 13.25
CA ILE A 15 -63.53 13.23 12.55
C ILE A 15 -63.38 12.25 11.36
N TYR A 16 -64.27 11.27 11.31
CA TYR A 16 -64.40 10.21 10.31
C TYR A 16 -65.35 10.65 9.17
N SER A 17 -65.04 10.30 7.91
CA SER A 17 -66.06 10.01 6.89
C SER A 17 -65.56 8.98 5.86
N ARG A 18 -66.42 7.99 5.59
CA ARG A 18 -66.26 6.72 4.85
C ARG A 18 -66.23 6.87 3.31
N SER A 19 -65.27 6.22 2.62
CA SER A 19 -65.42 5.08 1.67
C SER A 19 -65.56 5.44 0.17
N PRO A 20 -65.28 4.55 -0.83
CA PRO A 20 -64.79 3.15 -0.75
C PRO A 20 -63.58 2.77 -1.64
N MET A 21 -63.10 1.56 -1.36
CA MET A 21 -62.16 0.69 -2.09
C MET A 21 -62.36 0.54 -3.60
N HIS A 22 -61.25 0.50 -4.34
CA HIS A 22 -61.05 -0.48 -5.42
C HIS A 22 -59.61 -1.03 -5.40
N ALA A 23 -59.52 -2.36 -5.31
CA ALA A 23 -58.32 -3.16 -5.31
C ALA A 23 -57.92 -3.53 -6.74
N ILE A 24 -56.64 -3.40 -7.09
CA ILE A 24 -55.99 -4.23 -8.12
C ILE A 24 -54.58 -4.57 -7.62
N ASN A 25 -54.44 -5.83 -7.20
CA ASN A 25 -53.18 -6.48 -6.85
C ASN A 25 -53.05 -7.66 -7.81
N GLN A 26 -52.12 -7.61 -8.77
CA GLN A 26 -51.78 -8.75 -9.62
C GLN A 26 -50.25 -8.79 -9.80
N TYR A 27 -49.60 -9.60 -8.97
CA TYR A 27 -48.30 -10.19 -9.26
C TYR A 27 -48.56 -11.56 -9.92
N PRO A 28 -47.87 -11.93 -11.01
CA PRO A 28 -47.81 -13.33 -11.39
C PRO A 28 -46.69 -14.03 -10.62
N ASN A 29 -47.10 -15.02 -9.83
CA ASN A 29 -46.25 -16.14 -9.43
C ASN A 29 -45.66 -16.80 -10.69
N ASN A 30 -44.35 -16.95 -10.74
CA ASN A 30 -43.73 -18.08 -11.45
C ASN A 30 -42.37 -18.40 -10.82
N SER A 31 -42.32 -19.59 -10.23
CA SER A 31 -41.14 -20.33 -9.79
C SER A 31 -40.08 -20.45 -10.90
N PRO A 32 -38.78 -20.23 -10.64
CA PRO A 32 -37.76 -20.52 -11.62
C PRO A 32 -37.46 -22.03 -11.62
N GLN A 33 -37.89 -22.70 -12.69
CA GLN A 33 -37.38 -24.01 -13.07
C GLN A 33 -35.89 -23.90 -13.37
N PHE A 34 -35.10 -24.82 -12.80
CA PHE A 34 -33.71 -25.07 -13.22
C PHE A 34 -33.70 -25.46 -14.71
N LEU A 35 -33.24 -24.54 -15.56
CA LEU A 35 -32.88 -24.83 -16.95
C LEU A 35 -31.40 -24.46 -17.14
N SER A 36 -30.63 -25.48 -17.52
CA SER A 36 -29.21 -25.42 -17.83
C SER A 36 -28.94 -24.46 -19.00
N LEU A 37 -28.28 -23.34 -18.73
CA LEU A 37 -27.78 -22.43 -19.76
C LEU A 37 -26.34 -22.79 -20.13
N SER A 38 -26.16 -23.97 -20.74
CA SER A 38 -25.11 -24.13 -21.74
C SER A 38 -25.57 -23.41 -23.01
N SER A 39 -24.69 -22.62 -23.62
CA SER A 39 -24.85 -21.92 -24.91
C SER A 39 -25.62 -20.59 -24.92
N TYR A 40 -24.99 -19.53 -24.39
CA TYR A 40 -25.10 -18.18 -24.97
C TYR A 40 -23.70 -17.69 -25.34
N LYS A 41 -23.39 -17.67 -26.63
CA LYS A 41 -22.21 -16.98 -27.18
C LYS A 41 -22.52 -15.48 -27.15
N SER A 42 -21.93 -14.74 -26.22
CA SER A 42 -22.02 -13.28 -26.18
C SER A 42 -21.34 -12.65 -27.40
N PRO A 43 -21.85 -11.51 -27.93
CA PRO A 43 -21.19 -10.79 -29.01
C PRO A 43 -19.87 -10.18 -28.53
N CYS A 44 -18.83 -10.31 -29.35
CA CYS A 44 -17.50 -9.75 -29.12
C CYS A 44 -17.54 -8.21 -29.16
N TYR A 45 -17.78 -7.56 -28.02
CA TYR A 45 -17.39 -6.15 -27.84
C TYR A 45 -15.86 -6.10 -27.73
N SER A 46 -15.19 -5.34 -28.58
CA SER A 46 -13.74 -5.16 -28.43
C SER A 46 -13.47 -4.27 -27.22
N PHE A 47 -13.06 -4.87 -26.11
CA PHE A 47 -12.73 -4.19 -24.84
C PHE A 47 -11.46 -3.34 -24.89
N GLN A 48 -10.99 -2.96 -26.08
CA GLN A 48 -9.79 -2.15 -26.27
C GLN A 48 -10.13 -0.99 -27.19
N LEU A 49 -9.45 0.14 -27.00
CA LEU A 49 -9.57 1.27 -27.90
C LEU A 49 -9.25 0.85 -29.33
N LYS A 50 -10.09 1.25 -30.29
CA LYS A 50 -9.85 1.09 -31.72
C LYS A 50 -10.28 2.37 -32.43
N PRO A 51 -9.36 3.10 -33.10
CA PRO A 51 -7.92 2.84 -33.18
C PRO A 51 -7.21 3.00 -31.82
N TRP A 52 -6.00 2.44 -31.71
CA TRP A 52 -5.12 2.72 -30.57
C TRP A 52 -4.73 4.21 -30.53
N PRO A 53 -4.35 4.73 -29.35
CA PRO A 53 -3.84 6.10 -29.24
C PRO A 53 -2.66 6.36 -30.20
N GLY A 54 -2.69 7.49 -30.92
CA GLY A 54 -1.72 7.81 -31.97
C GLY A 54 -0.26 7.84 -31.50
N TYR A 55 -0.04 8.20 -30.23
CA TYR A 55 1.30 8.24 -29.63
C TYR A 55 2.00 6.88 -29.62
N ILE A 56 1.25 5.76 -29.63
CA ILE A 56 1.84 4.41 -29.62
C ILE A 56 2.62 4.20 -30.92
N SER A 57 2.05 4.56 -32.07
CA SER A 57 2.70 4.39 -33.37
C SER A 57 3.96 5.26 -33.50
N GLU A 58 3.88 6.53 -33.09
CA GLU A 58 5.01 7.47 -33.14
C GLU A 58 6.16 7.01 -32.23
N ARG A 59 5.85 6.61 -30.99
CA ARG A 59 6.81 6.09 -30.01
C ARG A 59 7.52 4.83 -30.53
N MET A 60 6.77 3.94 -31.17
CA MET A 60 7.28 2.69 -31.73
C MET A 60 8.22 2.93 -32.92
N GLN A 61 7.89 3.85 -33.83
CA GLN A 61 8.77 4.18 -34.96
C GLN A 61 10.13 4.68 -34.47
N LEU A 62 10.12 5.63 -33.51
CA LEU A 62 11.35 6.15 -32.91
C LEU A 62 12.15 5.05 -32.18
N TYR A 63 11.47 4.13 -31.49
CA TYR A 63 12.14 3.01 -30.82
C TYR A 63 12.82 2.09 -31.82
N GLU A 64 12.18 1.74 -32.94
CA GLU A 64 12.77 0.87 -33.95
C GLU A 64 14.01 1.49 -34.62
N GLU A 65 14.04 2.82 -34.79
CA GLU A 65 15.23 3.54 -35.25
C GLU A 65 16.38 3.42 -34.24
N LEU A 66 16.11 3.74 -32.97
CA LEU A 66 17.10 3.64 -31.89
C LEU A 66 17.60 2.21 -31.66
N LYS A 67 16.70 1.22 -31.82
CA LYS A 67 17.02 -0.20 -31.65
C LYS A 67 18.01 -0.66 -32.71
N LYS A 68 17.83 -0.25 -33.97
CA LYS A 68 18.78 -0.55 -35.05
C LYS A 68 20.18 0.02 -34.76
N GLU A 69 20.25 1.26 -34.27
CA GLU A 69 21.52 1.88 -33.90
C GLU A 69 22.20 1.14 -32.74
N SER A 70 21.44 0.79 -31.70
CA SER A 70 21.92 0.02 -30.54
C SER A 70 22.41 -1.37 -30.95
N ASP A 71 21.67 -2.08 -31.80
CA ASP A 71 22.03 -3.42 -32.27
C ASP A 71 23.28 -3.41 -33.13
N ALA A 72 23.44 -2.39 -33.99
CA ALA A 72 24.67 -2.21 -34.76
C ALA A 72 25.89 -1.98 -33.84
N LEU A 73 25.71 -1.23 -32.76
CA LEU A 73 26.75 -0.99 -31.77
C LEU A 73 27.10 -2.25 -30.98
N LEU A 74 26.10 -3.02 -30.54
CA LEU A 74 26.31 -4.31 -29.86
C LEU A 74 27.01 -5.32 -30.77
N THR A 75 26.63 -5.37 -32.06
CA THR A 75 27.28 -6.25 -33.04
C THR A 75 28.75 -5.90 -33.22
N ARG A 76 29.10 -4.60 -33.25
CA ARG A 76 30.50 -4.16 -33.29
C ARG A 76 31.28 -4.58 -32.03
N ARG A 77 30.70 -4.39 -30.85
CA ARG A 77 31.33 -4.82 -29.58
C ARG A 77 31.52 -6.34 -29.51
N ALA A 78 30.56 -7.10 -30.02
CA ALA A 78 30.64 -8.55 -30.12
C ALA A 78 31.73 -9.02 -31.11
N ALA A 79 31.97 -8.26 -32.19
CA ALA A 79 33.05 -8.55 -33.12
C ALA A 79 34.44 -8.40 -32.47
N ASP A 80 34.59 -7.45 -31.55
CA ASP A 80 35.82 -7.23 -30.75
C ASP A 80 35.82 -8.03 -29.43
N SER A 81 35.03 -9.11 -29.35
CA SER A 81 34.86 -9.91 -28.14
C SER A 81 36.17 -10.49 -27.62
N GLN A 82 36.27 -10.54 -26.29
CA GLN A 82 37.42 -11.11 -25.57
C GLN A 82 36.95 -12.30 -24.74
N PRO A 83 37.82 -13.32 -24.53
CA PRO A 83 37.53 -14.39 -23.59
C PRO A 83 37.28 -13.84 -22.18
N ILE A 84 36.23 -14.32 -21.53
CA ILE A 84 35.88 -13.98 -20.15
C ILE A 84 35.65 -15.24 -19.34
N THR A 85 35.96 -15.17 -18.05
CA THR A 85 35.69 -16.25 -17.11
C THR A 85 34.51 -15.86 -16.22
N VAL A 86 33.51 -16.75 -16.14
CA VAL A 86 32.31 -16.57 -15.32
C VAL A 86 32.35 -17.54 -14.16
N GLU A 87 32.31 -17.02 -12.94
CA GLU A 87 32.31 -17.81 -11.71
C GLU A 87 30.87 -18.05 -11.23
N LEU A 88 30.49 -19.31 -11.06
CA LEU A 88 29.18 -19.74 -10.56
C LEU A 88 29.20 -19.89 -9.02
N PRO A 89 28.03 -19.97 -8.35
CA PRO A 89 27.96 -20.00 -6.88
C PRO A 89 28.59 -21.24 -6.24
N ASP A 90 28.75 -22.32 -7.00
CA ASP A 90 29.42 -23.56 -6.59
C ASP A 90 30.96 -23.48 -6.72
N GLY A 91 31.50 -22.34 -7.16
CA GLY A 91 32.91 -22.12 -7.43
C GLY A 91 33.36 -22.63 -8.80
N CYS A 92 32.46 -23.22 -9.60
CA CYS A 92 32.78 -23.62 -10.97
C CYS A 92 33.04 -22.38 -11.84
N ARG A 93 34.05 -22.49 -12.72
CA ARG A 93 34.40 -21.45 -13.68
C ARG A 93 34.03 -21.91 -15.08
N VAL A 94 33.26 -21.09 -15.77
CA VAL A 94 32.80 -21.33 -17.14
C VAL A 94 33.40 -20.28 -18.06
N GLU A 95 33.95 -20.72 -19.18
CA GLU A 95 34.48 -19.84 -20.21
C GLU A 95 33.34 -19.23 -21.04
N GLY A 96 33.46 -17.95 -21.35
CA GLY A 96 32.53 -17.19 -22.17
C GLY A 96 33.22 -16.16 -23.05
N GLN A 97 32.44 -15.41 -23.82
CA GLN A 97 32.91 -14.34 -24.69
C GLN A 97 32.20 -13.03 -24.33
N ALA A 98 32.98 -11.97 -24.11
CA ALA A 98 32.45 -10.64 -23.79
C ALA A 98 31.50 -10.16 -24.89
N TRP A 99 30.41 -9.51 -24.52
CA TRP A 99 29.36 -8.99 -25.41
C TRP A 99 28.61 -10.05 -26.24
N VAL A 100 28.89 -11.34 -26.03
CA VAL A 100 28.24 -12.47 -26.73
C VAL A 100 27.54 -13.40 -25.75
N THR A 101 28.24 -13.85 -24.72
CA THR A 101 27.69 -14.80 -23.73
C THR A 101 26.68 -14.11 -22.82
N THR A 102 25.49 -14.70 -22.67
CA THR A 102 24.44 -14.19 -21.77
C THR A 102 24.23 -15.12 -20.57
N PRO A 103 23.73 -14.59 -19.43
CA PRO A 103 23.32 -15.43 -18.30
C PRO A 103 22.35 -16.55 -18.69
N TYR A 104 21.42 -16.29 -19.63
CA TYR A 104 20.48 -17.30 -20.10
C TYR A 104 21.17 -18.46 -20.83
N GLN A 105 22.15 -18.17 -21.70
CA GLN A 105 22.91 -19.22 -22.40
C GLN A 105 23.66 -20.12 -21.41
N LEU A 106 24.27 -19.51 -20.38
CA LEU A 106 24.94 -20.25 -19.31
C LEU A 106 23.96 -21.10 -18.51
N ALA A 107 22.78 -20.56 -18.18
CA ALA A 107 21.72 -21.33 -17.51
C ALA A 107 21.25 -22.54 -18.34
N CYS A 108 21.09 -22.38 -19.66
CA CYS A 108 20.78 -23.48 -20.58
C CYS A 108 21.87 -24.55 -20.60
N GLY A 109 23.15 -24.13 -20.55
CA GLY A 109 24.30 -25.04 -20.49
C GLY A 109 24.35 -25.86 -19.21
N ILE A 110 23.86 -25.33 -18.08
CA ILE A 110 23.75 -26.05 -16.81
C ILE A 110 22.57 -27.03 -16.86
N SER A 111 21.35 -26.53 -17.12
CA SER A 111 20.18 -27.38 -17.36
C SER A 111 19.01 -26.57 -17.94
N GLN A 112 18.23 -27.20 -18.81
CA GLN A 112 17.02 -26.57 -19.35
C GLN A 112 16.02 -26.19 -18.23
N GLY A 113 15.91 -27.03 -17.19
CA GLY A 113 15.04 -26.76 -16.04
C GLY A 113 15.44 -25.52 -15.25
N LEU A 114 16.74 -25.22 -15.12
CA LEU A 114 17.21 -23.99 -14.51
C LEU A 114 16.86 -22.77 -15.38
N ALA A 115 17.15 -22.84 -16.68
CA ALA A 115 16.86 -21.76 -17.62
C ALA A 115 15.36 -21.42 -17.70
N ASP A 116 14.50 -22.45 -17.69
CA ASP A 116 13.05 -22.28 -17.76
C ASP A 116 12.46 -21.68 -16.47
N ASN A 117 13.08 -21.93 -15.32
CA ASN A 117 12.65 -21.40 -14.02
C ASN A 117 13.39 -20.12 -13.60
N ALA A 118 14.45 -19.73 -14.30
CA ALA A 118 15.18 -18.50 -14.05
C ALA A 118 14.28 -17.28 -14.29
N VAL A 119 14.28 -16.36 -13.33
CA VAL A 119 13.55 -15.09 -13.40
C VAL A 119 14.51 -13.98 -13.83
N ILE A 120 15.65 -13.88 -13.15
CA ILE A 120 16.66 -12.86 -13.37
C ILE A 120 18.06 -13.41 -13.02
N SER A 121 19.12 -12.67 -13.32
CA SER A 121 20.47 -12.99 -12.84
C SER A 121 21.05 -11.88 -11.98
N ARG A 122 22.08 -12.21 -11.20
CA ARG A 122 22.93 -11.26 -10.47
C ARG A 122 24.36 -11.40 -10.99
N VAL A 123 24.94 -10.30 -11.44
CA VAL A 123 26.29 -10.23 -12.01
C VAL A 123 27.13 -9.29 -11.15
N ASN A 124 28.17 -9.81 -10.49
CA ASN A 124 29.01 -9.06 -9.53
C ASN A 124 28.22 -8.35 -8.42
N GLY A 125 27.09 -8.91 -7.99
CA GLY A 125 26.22 -8.33 -6.96
C GLY A 125 25.03 -7.53 -7.50
N ASP A 126 25.09 -7.06 -8.75
CA ASP A 126 24.05 -6.23 -9.37
C ASP A 126 23.03 -7.08 -10.15
N LEU A 127 21.75 -6.72 -10.12
CA LEU A 127 20.72 -7.40 -10.90
C LEU A 127 20.90 -7.14 -12.40
N TRP A 128 20.75 -8.21 -13.21
CA TRP A 128 21.12 -8.22 -14.61
C TRP A 128 20.14 -9.05 -15.44
N ASP A 129 19.67 -8.51 -16.58
CA ASP A 129 18.74 -9.20 -17.47
C ASP A 129 19.35 -10.49 -18.03
N LEU A 130 18.55 -11.55 -18.10
CA LEU A 130 19.02 -12.86 -18.53
C LEU A 130 19.55 -12.88 -19.98
N ASP A 131 19.01 -12.02 -20.85
CA ASP A 131 19.43 -11.88 -22.25
C ASP A 131 20.48 -10.78 -22.46
N ARG A 132 20.87 -10.03 -21.42
CA ARG A 132 21.89 -8.98 -21.55
C ARG A 132 23.28 -9.64 -21.58
N PRO A 133 24.09 -9.42 -22.63
CA PRO A 133 25.42 -10.00 -22.72
C PRO A 133 26.34 -9.55 -21.58
N LEU A 134 27.21 -10.45 -21.13
CA LEU A 134 28.22 -10.18 -20.12
C LEU A 134 29.36 -9.36 -20.73
N GLU A 135 29.76 -8.29 -20.05
CA GLU A 135 30.73 -7.32 -20.61
C GLU A 135 32.18 -7.66 -20.24
N LYS A 136 32.38 -8.41 -19.15
CA LYS A 136 33.68 -8.76 -18.57
C LYS A 136 33.56 -10.01 -17.69
N SER A 137 34.69 -10.57 -17.28
CA SER A 137 34.75 -11.64 -16.27
C SER A 137 34.01 -11.21 -14.99
N CYS A 138 33.18 -12.10 -14.45
CA CYS A 138 32.25 -11.77 -13.39
C CYS A 138 31.82 -12.99 -12.58
N SER A 139 31.26 -12.76 -11.40
CA SER A 139 30.45 -13.75 -10.70
C SER A 139 29.01 -13.71 -11.21
N LEU A 140 28.40 -14.88 -11.42
CA LEU A 140 27.04 -15.02 -11.91
C LEU A 140 26.21 -15.89 -10.97
N GLU A 141 25.06 -15.37 -10.57
CA GLU A 141 24.03 -16.11 -9.84
C GLU A 141 22.71 -16.07 -10.63
N ILE A 142 22.06 -17.22 -10.79
CA ILE A 142 20.74 -17.31 -11.44
C ILE A 142 19.67 -17.34 -10.35
N LEU A 143 18.81 -16.32 -10.34
CA LEU A 143 17.77 -16.15 -9.34
C LEU A 143 16.43 -16.69 -9.87
N ARG A 144 15.74 -17.47 -9.03
CA ARG A 144 14.38 -17.97 -9.29
C ARG A 144 13.39 -17.22 -8.40
N PHE A 145 12.10 -17.50 -8.57
CA PHE A 145 11.03 -16.79 -7.87
C PHE A 145 11.04 -16.98 -6.33
N ASP A 146 11.83 -17.91 -5.80
CA ASP A 146 12.03 -18.10 -4.35
C ASP A 146 12.89 -17.02 -3.69
N ASN A 147 13.56 -16.17 -4.49
CA ASN A 147 14.36 -15.06 -4.01
C ASN A 147 13.59 -13.72 -4.05
N ASP A 148 13.73 -12.88 -3.02
CA ASP A 148 13.00 -11.61 -2.90
C ASP A 148 13.30 -10.62 -4.05
N ASP A 149 14.57 -10.51 -4.47
CA ASP A 149 14.94 -9.63 -5.59
C ASP A 149 14.32 -10.12 -6.91
N ALA A 150 14.25 -11.44 -7.10
CA ALA A 150 13.58 -12.03 -8.26
C ALA A 150 12.07 -11.80 -8.21
N GLN A 151 11.42 -11.90 -7.05
CA GLN A 151 10.00 -11.57 -6.90
C GLN A 151 9.74 -10.11 -7.26
N ALA A 152 10.57 -9.19 -6.78
CA ALA A 152 10.47 -7.77 -7.11
C ALA A 152 10.57 -7.53 -8.62
N VAL A 153 11.56 -8.11 -9.31
CA VAL A 153 11.72 -8.01 -10.78
C VAL A 153 10.54 -8.65 -11.52
N TYR A 154 10.04 -9.78 -11.03
CA TYR A 154 8.91 -10.49 -11.60
C TYR A 154 7.61 -9.66 -11.52
N TRP A 155 7.34 -9.07 -10.36
CA TRP A 155 6.19 -8.18 -10.18
C TRP A 155 6.35 -6.87 -10.93
N HIS A 156 7.57 -6.33 -11.01
CA HIS A 156 7.83 -5.15 -11.83
C HIS A 156 7.55 -5.39 -13.32
N SER A 157 7.94 -6.56 -13.83
CA SER A 157 7.60 -6.99 -15.20
C SER A 157 6.09 -7.17 -15.38
N SER A 158 5.40 -7.65 -14.34
CA SER A 158 3.93 -7.77 -14.36
C SER A 158 3.23 -6.40 -14.35
N ALA A 159 3.84 -5.40 -13.71
CA ALA A 159 3.38 -4.02 -13.79
C ALA A 159 3.42 -3.51 -15.24
N HIS A 160 4.47 -3.80 -16.01
CA HIS A 160 4.52 -3.42 -17.43
C HIS A 160 3.39 -4.09 -18.24
N ILE A 161 3.10 -5.37 -18.01
CA ILE A 161 1.96 -6.04 -18.66
C ILE A 161 0.63 -5.33 -18.34
N LEU A 162 0.45 -4.91 -17.08
CA LEU A 162 -0.72 -4.12 -16.67
C LEU A 162 -0.74 -2.73 -17.32
N GLY A 163 0.41 -2.06 -17.39
CA GLY A 163 0.56 -0.75 -18.03
C GLY A 163 0.16 -0.79 -19.50
N GLU A 164 0.56 -1.83 -20.23
CA GLU A 164 0.14 -2.05 -21.62
C GLU A 164 -1.37 -2.25 -21.73
N ALA A 165 -1.95 -3.08 -20.84
CA ALA A 165 -3.41 -3.28 -20.80
C ALA A 165 -4.15 -1.96 -20.51
N MET A 166 -3.60 -1.12 -19.62
CA MET A 166 -4.16 0.19 -19.27
C MET A 166 -4.07 1.20 -20.41
N GLU A 167 -2.94 1.26 -21.15
CA GLU A 167 -2.82 2.10 -22.36
C GLU A 167 -3.85 1.65 -23.42
N ARG A 168 -4.03 0.34 -23.62
CA ARG A 168 -4.99 -0.21 -24.60
C ARG A 168 -6.45 -0.01 -24.19
N PHE A 169 -6.76 -0.06 -22.90
CA PHE A 169 -8.13 0.03 -22.38
C PHE A 169 -8.59 1.48 -22.17
N TYR A 170 -7.78 2.30 -21.49
CA TYR A 170 -8.16 3.66 -21.11
C TYR A 170 -7.49 4.75 -21.94
N GLY A 171 -6.32 4.48 -22.56
CA GLY A 171 -5.60 5.47 -23.35
C GLY A 171 -4.96 6.61 -22.54
N GLY A 172 -4.91 6.50 -21.21
CA GLY A 172 -4.36 7.51 -20.30
C GLY A 172 -2.83 7.60 -20.31
N CYS A 173 -2.30 8.50 -19.48
CA CYS A 173 -0.86 8.68 -19.29
C CYS A 173 -0.33 7.83 -18.13
N LEU A 174 0.46 6.80 -18.44
CA LEU A 174 1.15 5.99 -17.45
C LEU A 174 2.13 6.83 -16.61
N CYS A 175 2.18 6.56 -15.30
CA CYS A 175 2.98 7.27 -14.32
C CYS A 175 4.03 6.32 -13.67
N TYR A 176 3.75 5.82 -12.48
CA TYR A 176 4.64 4.93 -11.72
C TYR A 176 4.09 3.50 -11.67
N GLY A 177 4.96 2.51 -11.92
CA GLY A 177 4.62 1.09 -11.85
C GLY A 177 5.61 0.25 -11.05
N PRO A 178 5.87 0.55 -9.76
CA PRO A 178 6.86 -0.19 -8.98
C PRO A 178 6.30 -1.54 -8.49
N PRO A 179 7.20 -2.51 -8.22
CA PRO A 179 6.85 -3.64 -7.37
C PRO A 179 6.62 -3.15 -5.93
N ILE A 180 5.79 -3.87 -5.20
CA ILE A 180 5.55 -3.69 -3.77
C ILE A 180 5.69 -5.03 -3.06
N GLU A 181 5.67 -5.01 -1.73
CA GLU A 181 5.57 -6.25 -0.96
C GLU A 181 4.31 -7.03 -1.39
N ASN A 182 4.48 -8.26 -1.83
CA ASN A 182 3.42 -9.13 -2.33
C ASN A 182 2.64 -8.59 -3.55
N GLY A 183 3.32 -7.97 -4.52
CA GLY A 183 2.71 -7.65 -5.81
C GLY A 183 3.27 -6.40 -6.46
N PHE A 184 2.40 -5.66 -7.15
CA PHE A 184 2.74 -4.42 -7.83
C PHE A 184 1.52 -3.51 -7.91
N TYR A 185 1.76 -2.25 -8.26
CA TYR A 185 0.69 -1.38 -8.74
C TYR A 185 1.12 -0.64 -9.98
N TYR A 186 0.16 -0.06 -10.70
CA TYR A 186 0.44 0.89 -11.76
C TYR A 186 -0.48 2.12 -11.63
N ASP A 187 0.13 3.30 -11.62
CA ASP A 187 -0.53 4.60 -11.62
C ASP A 187 -0.72 5.12 -13.04
N MET A 188 -1.91 5.60 -13.33
CA MET A 188 -2.24 6.24 -14.59
C MET A 188 -3.08 7.49 -14.36
N PHE A 189 -2.76 8.53 -15.11
CA PHE A 189 -3.59 9.72 -15.20
C PHE A 189 -4.61 9.55 -16.31
N LEU A 190 -5.88 9.81 -15.98
CA LEU A 190 -7.00 9.83 -16.91
C LEU A 190 -7.51 11.26 -17.07
N GLU A 191 -7.71 11.67 -18.32
CA GLU A 191 -8.34 12.96 -18.62
C GLU A 191 -9.86 12.84 -18.42
N GLY A 192 -10.39 13.53 -17.41
CA GLY A 192 -11.83 13.61 -17.14
C GLY A 192 -12.25 12.98 -15.81
N PRO A 193 -13.57 12.91 -15.52
CA PRO A 193 -14.10 12.41 -14.26
C PRO A 193 -14.13 10.87 -14.17
N GLN A 194 -13.66 10.17 -15.21
CA GLN A 194 -13.68 8.72 -15.28
C GLN A 194 -12.61 8.14 -14.36
N GLY A 195 -13.04 7.33 -13.39
CA GLY A 195 -12.18 6.54 -12.52
C GLY A 195 -12.15 5.08 -12.95
N VAL A 196 -11.22 4.31 -12.38
CA VAL A 196 -11.20 2.85 -12.54
C VAL A 196 -12.32 2.25 -11.71
N SER A 197 -13.09 1.30 -12.26
CA SER A 197 -14.10 0.54 -11.52
C SER A 197 -13.68 -0.93 -11.32
N SER A 198 -14.09 -1.55 -10.22
CA SER A 198 -13.84 -2.98 -9.99
C SER A 198 -14.56 -3.88 -10.99
N THR A 199 -15.62 -3.40 -11.64
CA THR A 199 -16.31 -4.11 -12.73
C THR A 199 -15.46 -4.25 -13.99
N GLU A 200 -14.36 -3.49 -14.09
CA GLU A 200 -13.47 -3.47 -15.25
C GLU A 200 -12.29 -4.44 -15.11
N PHE A 201 -12.07 -5.00 -13.92
CA PHE A 201 -10.93 -5.87 -13.63
C PHE A 201 -10.89 -7.10 -14.54
N GLU A 202 -12.04 -7.72 -14.80
CA GLU A 202 -12.11 -8.90 -15.67
C GLU A 202 -11.65 -8.58 -17.11
N TYR A 203 -11.95 -7.38 -17.61
CA TYR A 203 -11.51 -6.93 -18.94
C TYR A 203 -10.01 -6.64 -18.99
N LEU A 204 -9.48 -5.96 -17.97
CA LEU A 204 -8.03 -5.70 -17.85
C LEU A 204 -7.24 -7.01 -17.70
N GLU A 205 -7.72 -7.95 -16.90
CA GLU A 205 -7.11 -9.27 -16.77
C GLU A 205 -7.15 -10.07 -18.08
N ALA A 206 -8.24 -9.96 -18.86
CA ALA A 206 -8.34 -10.58 -20.17
C ALA A 206 -7.30 -10.02 -21.15
N LEU A 207 -7.07 -8.70 -21.14
CA LEU A 207 -6.01 -8.04 -21.92
C LEU A 207 -4.60 -8.46 -21.44
N CYS A 208 -4.37 -8.51 -20.13
CA CYS A 208 -3.10 -9.02 -19.59
C CYS A 208 -2.85 -10.46 -20.04
N LYS A 209 -3.88 -11.32 -20.03
CA LYS A 209 -3.79 -12.71 -20.52
C LYS A 209 -3.47 -12.78 -22.01
N SER A 210 -4.00 -11.87 -22.85
CA SER A 210 -3.62 -11.82 -24.27
C SER A 210 -2.16 -11.43 -24.46
N VAL A 211 -1.68 -10.42 -23.72
CA VAL A 211 -0.26 -9.98 -23.74
C VAL A 211 0.68 -11.10 -23.28
N VAL A 212 0.33 -11.83 -22.23
CA VAL A 212 1.08 -13.01 -21.76
C VAL A 212 1.14 -14.10 -22.83
N LYS A 213 0.02 -14.37 -23.52
CA LYS A 213 -0.06 -15.38 -24.58
C LYS A 213 0.81 -15.04 -25.79
N GLU A 214 0.99 -13.75 -26.09
CA GLU A 214 1.87 -13.27 -27.16
C GLU A 214 3.36 -13.50 -26.87
N LYS A 215 3.74 -13.76 -25.60
CA LYS A 215 5.14 -13.96 -25.17
C LYS A 215 6.07 -12.85 -25.64
N GLN A 216 5.60 -11.60 -25.55
CA GLN A 216 6.36 -10.43 -25.97
C GLN A 216 7.68 -10.36 -25.20
N PRO A 217 8.83 -10.15 -25.88
CA PRO A 217 10.12 -10.01 -25.22
C PRO A 217 10.23 -8.65 -24.51
N PHE A 218 10.96 -8.62 -23.41
CA PHE A 218 11.39 -7.37 -22.78
C PHE A 218 12.72 -6.94 -23.39
N GLU A 219 12.71 -5.83 -24.12
CA GLU A 219 13.88 -5.32 -24.81
C GLU A 219 14.40 -4.07 -24.11
N ARG A 220 15.64 -4.11 -23.62
CA ARG A 220 16.32 -3.00 -22.97
C ARG A 220 17.01 -2.11 -24.00
N LEU A 221 16.89 -0.79 -23.85
CA LEU A 221 17.64 0.19 -24.64
C LEU A 221 18.13 1.33 -23.74
N GLU A 222 19.37 1.78 -23.93
CA GLU A 222 19.91 2.96 -23.26
C GLU A 222 19.89 4.16 -24.21
N VAL A 223 19.19 5.22 -23.82
CA VAL A 223 18.87 6.37 -24.68
C VAL A 223 19.24 7.68 -23.99
N SER A 224 19.60 8.71 -24.76
CA SER A 224 19.80 10.06 -24.23
C SER A 224 18.52 10.69 -23.70
N LYS A 225 18.66 11.51 -22.67
CA LYS A 225 17.55 12.24 -22.05
C LYS A 225 16.77 13.08 -23.07
N GLU A 226 17.45 13.74 -24.00
CA GLU A 226 16.82 14.60 -25.02
C GLU A 226 15.92 13.81 -25.97
N THR A 227 16.37 12.62 -26.39
CA THR A 227 15.58 11.75 -27.26
C THR A 227 14.36 11.18 -26.53
N LEU A 228 14.50 10.85 -25.24
CA LEU A 228 13.38 10.39 -24.43
C LEU A 228 12.34 11.48 -24.17
N LEU A 229 12.76 12.74 -23.99
CA LEU A 229 11.83 13.87 -23.89
C LEU A 229 11.02 14.07 -25.18
N LYS A 230 11.60 13.77 -26.35
CA LYS A 230 10.86 13.75 -27.62
C LYS A 230 9.91 12.56 -27.68
N MET A 231 10.38 11.37 -27.32
CA MET A 231 9.60 10.11 -27.32
C MET A 231 8.35 10.20 -26.42
N PHE A 232 8.49 10.77 -25.22
CA PHE A 232 7.42 10.87 -24.23
C PHE A 232 6.73 12.24 -24.22
N LYS A 233 6.85 13.05 -25.28
CA LYS A 233 6.26 14.40 -25.35
C LYS A 233 4.77 14.44 -25.01
N TYR A 234 4.04 13.38 -25.36
CA TYR A 234 2.60 13.24 -25.08
C TYR A 234 2.28 13.00 -23.58
N ASN A 235 3.23 12.49 -22.80
CA ASN A 235 3.05 12.13 -21.39
C ASN A 235 3.81 13.10 -20.47
N LYS A 236 3.08 14.11 -19.97
CA LYS A 236 3.63 15.13 -19.07
C LYS A 236 4.32 14.55 -17.83
N PHE A 237 3.87 13.40 -17.32
CA PHE A 237 4.42 12.79 -16.11
C PHE A 237 5.78 12.13 -16.36
N LYS A 238 5.93 11.42 -17.48
CA LYS A 238 7.24 10.86 -17.88
C LYS A 238 8.25 11.99 -18.15
N CYS A 239 7.82 13.09 -18.78
CA CYS A 239 8.64 14.28 -18.95
C CYS A 239 9.06 14.91 -17.61
N ARG A 240 8.16 15.02 -16.63
CA ARG A 240 8.51 15.47 -15.26
C ARG A 240 9.55 14.55 -14.62
N ILE A 241 9.35 13.23 -14.68
CA ILE A 241 10.31 12.24 -14.14
C ILE A 241 11.69 12.39 -14.79
N LEU A 242 11.75 12.53 -16.13
CA LEU A 242 13.01 12.74 -16.85
C LEU A 242 13.71 14.02 -16.37
N ASN A 243 12.97 15.13 -16.21
CA ASN A 243 13.55 16.40 -15.83
C ASN A 243 14.03 16.43 -14.38
N GLU A 244 13.25 15.87 -13.45
CA GLU A 244 13.47 15.98 -12.00
C GLU A 244 14.36 14.85 -11.45
N LYS A 245 14.23 13.62 -11.96
CA LYS A 245 14.85 12.42 -11.35
C LYS A 245 16.01 11.83 -12.15
N VAL A 246 16.12 12.15 -13.44
CA VAL A 246 17.23 11.68 -14.29
C VAL A 246 18.30 12.77 -14.34
N THR A 247 19.37 12.55 -13.58
CA THR A 247 20.55 13.43 -13.50
C THR A 247 21.67 13.01 -14.45
N THR A 248 21.57 11.83 -15.06
CA THR A 248 22.53 11.29 -16.03
C THR A 248 22.18 11.70 -17.47
N PRO A 249 23.17 11.76 -18.39
CA PRO A 249 22.92 12.10 -19.80
C PRO A 249 22.09 11.01 -20.52
N THR A 250 22.25 9.75 -20.12
CA THR A 250 21.49 8.61 -20.63
C THR A 250 20.67 7.96 -19.52
N THR A 251 19.57 7.32 -19.91
CA THR A 251 18.79 6.42 -19.05
C THR A 251 18.19 5.31 -19.90
N THR A 252 17.69 4.27 -19.25
CA THR A 252 17.16 3.10 -19.92
C THR A 252 15.66 3.19 -20.13
N VAL A 253 15.21 2.56 -21.22
CA VAL A 253 13.81 2.26 -21.52
C VAL A 253 13.68 0.77 -21.78
N TYR A 254 12.50 0.24 -21.50
CA TYR A 254 12.13 -1.13 -21.85
C TYR A 254 10.92 -1.14 -22.76
N ARG A 255 11.03 -1.91 -23.85
CA ARG A 255 9.89 -2.25 -24.68
C ARG A 255 9.34 -3.62 -24.30
N CYS A 256 8.02 -3.71 -24.26
CA CYS A 256 7.26 -4.95 -24.16
C CYS A 256 6.10 -4.84 -25.16
N GLY A 257 6.25 -5.48 -26.32
CA GLY A 257 5.29 -5.34 -27.42
C GLY A 257 5.11 -3.87 -27.85
N PRO A 258 3.89 -3.30 -27.79
CA PRO A 258 3.62 -1.89 -28.08
C PRO A 258 3.92 -0.94 -26.91
N LEU A 259 4.09 -1.45 -25.68
CA LEU A 259 4.46 -0.63 -24.53
C LEU A 259 5.95 -0.29 -24.60
N ILE A 260 6.29 0.97 -24.42
CA ILE A 260 7.66 1.43 -24.18
C ILE A 260 7.62 2.31 -22.93
N ASP A 261 8.38 1.92 -21.92
CA ASP A 261 8.35 2.56 -20.61
C ASP A 261 9.74 2.96 -20.11
N LEU A 262 9.78 4.09 -19.38
CA LEU A 262 10.96 4.58 -18.69
C LEU A 262 11.21 3.73 -17.44
N CYS A 263 12.23 2.89 -17.51
CA CYS A 263 12.51 1.93 -16.47
C CYS A 263 14.00 1.58 -16.42
N ARG A 264 14.56 1.49 -15.21
CA ARG A 264 15.94 1.01 -14.98
C ARG A 264 16.09 -0.50 -15.20
N GLY A 265 15.01 -1.22 -15.00
CA GLY A 265 14.96 -2.67 -14.99
C GLY A 265 15.74 -3.27 -13.82
N PRO A 266 16.12 -4.55 -13.90
CA PRO A 266 15.89 -5.43 -15.05
C PRO A 266 14.46 -5.99 -15.14
N HIS A 267 14.18 -6.77 -16.18
CA HIS A 267 12.90 -7.46 -16.39
C HIS A 267 13.06 -8.97 -16.66
N VAL A 268 11.95 -9.71 -16.55
CA VAL A 268 11.90 -11.11 -17.03
C VAL A 268 12.07 -11.13 -18.55
N ARG A 269 12.54 -12.25 -19.12
CA ARG A 269 12.82 -12.35 -20.57
C ARG A 269 11.64 -12.02 -21.47
N HIS A 270 10.46 -12.52 -21.13
CA HIS A 270 9.23 -12.32 -21.91
C HIS A 270 7.97 -12.43 -21.05
N THR A 271 6.88 -11.84 -21.49
CA THR A 271 5.59 -11.80 -20.77
C THR A 271 5.04 -13.18 -20.43
N GLY A 272 5.30 -14.18 -21.27
CA GLY A 272 4.91 -15.57 -21.04
C GLY A 272 5.52 -16.24 -19.78
N LYS A 273 6.51 -15.62 -19.12
CA LYS A 273 6.99 -16.08 -17.80
C LYS A 273 5.93 -15.84 -16.72
N ILE A 274 5.05 -14.85 -16.92
CA ILE A 274 3.96 -14.52 -16.01
C ILE A 274 2.77 -15.45 -16.25
N LYS A 275 2.62 -16.51 -15.43
CA LYS A 275 1.59 -17.54 -15.68
C LYS A 275 0.24 -17.25 -15.04
N ALA A 276 0.24 -16.70 -13.83
CA ALA A 276 -0.97 -16.35 -13.10
C ALA A 276 -0.87 -14.88 -12.68
N LEU A 277 -1.89 -14.09 -12.98
CA LEU A 277 -1.99 -12.67 -12.65
C LEU A 277 -3.42 -12.38 -12.20
N LYS A 278 -3.56 -11.57 -11.16
CA LYS A 278 -4.84 -11.12 -10.62
C LYS A 278 -4.79 -9.65 -10.25
N ILE A 279 -5.80 -8.91 -10.69
CA ILE A 279 -6.07 -7.54 -10.26
C ILE A 279 -7.07 -7.62 -9.10
N TYR A 280 -6.73 -7.03 -7.96
CA TYR A 280 -7.51 -7.23 -6.73
C TYR A 280 -8.01 -5.95 -6.08
N LYS A 281 -7.45 -4.80 -6.44
CA LYS A 281 -7.79 -3.51 -5.83
C LYS A 281 -7.47 -2.37 -6.76
N ASN A 282 -8.26 -1.31 -6.69
CA ASN A 282 -7.95 0.00 -7.23
C ASN A 282 -8.02 1.04 -6.12
N SER A 283 -7.32 2.17 -6.30
CA SER A 283 -7.43 3.33 -5.43
C SER A 283 -7.12 4.61 -6.21
N SER A 284 -7.32 5.76 -5.56
CA SER A 284 -6.89 7.05 -6.06
C SER A 284 -5.71 7.55 -5.24
N THR A 285 -4.74 8.21 -5.87
CA THR A 285 -3.58 8.82 -5.20
C THR A 285 -3.26 10.16 -5.84
N TYR A 286 -2.59 11.05 -5.13
CA TYR A 286 -2.08 12.29 -5.72
C TYR A 286 -0.65 12.10 -6.24
N TRP A 287 -0.28 12.86 -7.27
CA TRP A 287 1.10 12.92 -7.75
C TRP A 287 2.05 13.31 -6.60
N GLU A 288 3.07 12.48 -6.36
CA GLU A 288 4.01 12.59 -5.22
C GLU A 288 3.35 12.70 -3.84
N GLY A 289 2.10 12.25 -3.69
CA GLY A 289 1.35 12.34 -2.44
C GLY A 289 0.91 13.76 -2.05
N ARG A 290 1.03 14.74 -2.96
CA ARG A 290 0.70 16.14 -2.72
C ARG A 290 -0.74 16.45 -3.14
N SER A 291 -1.61 16.81 -2.20
CA SER A 291 -3.06 16.98 -2.43
C SER A 291 -3.43 18.11 -3.39
N ASP A 292 -2.50 19.04 -3.64
CA ASP A 292 -2.61 20.14 -4.60
C ASP A 292 -2.24 19.74 -6.04
N MET A 293 -1.75 18.51 -6.26
CA MET A 293 -1.31 18.01 -7.57
C MET A 293 -2.34 17.06 -8.21
N GLU A 294 -2.07 16.63 -9.44
CA GLU A 294 -3.01 15.79 -10.20
C GLU A 294 -3.33 14.46 -9.51
N THR A 295 -4.61 14.09 -9.55
CA THR A 295 -5.11 12.79 -9.08
C THR A 295 -4.83 11.70 -10.10
N LEU A 296 -4.26 10.58 -9.64
CA LEU A 296 -3.93 9.39 -10.43
C LEU A 296 -4.81 8.22 -9.99
N GLN A 297 -5.17 7.37 -10.95
CA GLN A 297 -5.81 6.09 -10.69
C GLN A 297 -4.74 5.00 -10.53
N ARG A 298 -4.74 4.34 -9.38
CA ARG A 298 -3.83 3.25 -9.03
C ARG A 298 -4.55 1.92 -9.14
N ILE A 299 -3.98 0.98 -9.89
CA ILE A 299 -4.48 -0.40 -9.99
C ILE A 299 -3.43 -1.34 -9.38
N TYR A 300 -3.84 -2.17 -8.42
CA TYR A 300 -3.00 -3.17 -7.77
C TYR A 300 -3.18 -4.54 -8.40
N GLY A 301 -2.06 -5.21 -8.63
CA GLY A 301 -2.02 -6.56 -9.14
C GLY A 301 -1.03 -7.43 -8.37
N ILE A 302 -1.23 -8.73 -8.47
CA ILE A 302 -0.28 -9.73 -8.02
C ILE A 302 -0.12 -10.80 -9.08
N SER A 303 1.06 -11.39 -9.18
CA SER A 303 1.32 -12.44 -10.15
C SER A 303 2.30 -13.50 -9.62
N PHE A 304 2.22 -14.70 -10.20
CA PHE A 304 2.98 -15.87 -9.79
C PHE A 304 3.37 -16.76 -10.98
N PRO A 305 4.48 -17.52 -10.86
CA PRO A 305 4.93 -18.44 -11.91
C PRO A 305 4.09 -19.72 -12.00
N ASP A 306 3.19 -19.94 -11.04
CA ASP A 306 2.22 -21.04 -11.03
C ASP A 306 0.85 -20.57 -10.50
N SER A 307 -0.20 -21.13 -11.09
CA SER A 307 -1.60 -20.97 -10.69
C SER A 307 -1.90 -21.47 -9.27
N LYS A 308 -1.15 -22.47 -8.76
CA LYS A 308 -1.34 -22.95 -7.38
C LYS A 308 -0.96 -21.89 -6.35
N MET A 309 0.13 -21.18 -6.58
CA MET A 309 0.57 -20.08 -5.71
C MET A 309 -0.47 -18.95 -5.66
N LEU A 310 -1.10 -18.64 -6.80
CA LEU A 310 -2.20 -17.66 -6.82
C LEU A 310 -3.39 -18.12 -5.96
N LYS A 311 -3.80 -19.38 -6.07
CA LYS A 311 -4.89 -19.93 -5.25
C LYS A 311 -4.57 -19.92 -3.76
N GLU A 312 -3.32 -20.24 -3.42
CA GLU A 312 -2.86 -20.17 -2.03
C GLU A 312 -2.89 -18.73 -1.50
N TRP A 313 -2.40 -17.78 -2.28
CA TRP A 313 -2.49 -16.35 -1.95
C TRP A 313 -3.95 -15.91 -1.78
N GLU A 314 -4.85 -16.31 -2.67
CA GLU A 314 -6.30 -16.00 -2.56
C GLU A 314 -6.90 -16.56 -1.28
N ARG A 315 -6.53 -17.79 -0.89
CA ARG A 315 -6.97 -18.38 0.38
C ARG A 315 -6.47 -17.56 1.57
N PHE A 316 -5.21 -17.14 1.57
CA PHE A 316 -4.66 -16.29 2.64
C PHE A 316 -5.36 -14.93 2.70
N GLN A 317 -5.66 -14.31 1.56
CA GLN A 317 -6.42 -13.05 1.53
C GLN A 317 -7.84 -13.22 2.05
N GLU A 318 -8.49 -14.35 1.77
CA GLU A 318 -9.81 -14.67 2.29
C GLU A 318 -9.79 -14.83 3.82
N GLU A 319 -8.82 -15.58 4.34
CA GLU A 319 -8.62 -15.74 5.78
C GLU A 319 -8.34 -14.40 6.47
N ALA A 320 -7.50 -13.54 5.86
CA ALA A 320 -7.21 -12.20 6.37
C ALA A 320 -8.47 -11.31 6.37
N ARG A 321 -9.26 -11.33 5.29
CA ARG A 321 -10.52 -10.58 5.17
C ARG A 321 -11.54 -11.02 6.22
N ASN A 322 -11.59 -12.31 6.54
CA ASN A 322 -12.46 -12.85 7.59
C ASN A 322 -12.01 -12.48 9.00
N ARG A 323 -10.75 -12.05 9.17
CA ARG A 323 -10.19 -11.55 10.44
C ARG A 323 -10.16 -10.02 10.52
N ASP A 324 -10.68 -9.31 9.51
CA ASP A 324 -10.73 -7.85 9.50
C ASP A 324 -11.69 -7.34 10.59
N HIS A 325 -11.17 -6.55 11.54
CA HIS A 325 -11.94 -6.01 12.64
C HIS A 325 -13.08 -5.10 12.19
N ARG A 326 -13.01 -4.51 10.99
CA ARG A 326 -14.08 -3.67 10.42
C ARG A 326 -15.27 -4.53 10.00
N LYS A 327 -15.01 -5.71 9.45
CA LYS A 327 -16.04 -6.70 9.10
C LYS A 327 -16.65 -7.27 10.37
N ILE A 328 -15.82 -7.78 11.27
CA ILE A 328 -16.24 -8.37 12.56
C ILE A 328 -16.99 -7.35 13.41
N GLY A 329 -16.46 -6.12 13.51
CA GLY A 329 -17.05 -5.05 14.31
C GLY A 329 -18.43 -4.64 13.84
N LYS A 330 -18.68 -4.68 12.52
CA LYS A 330 -20.01 -4.48 11.93
C LYS A 330 -20.92 -5.67 12.17
N GLU A 331 -20.46 -6.89 11.85
CA GLU A 331 -21.25 -8.13 11.97
C GLU A 331 -21.67 -8.44 13.41
N GLN A 332 -20.83 -8.09 14.39
CA GLN A 332 -21.09 -8.31 15.81
C GLN A 332 -21.67 -7.10 16.54
N GLU A 333 -21.95 -5.99 15.82
CA GLU A 333 -22.48 -4.74 16.37
C GLU A 333 -21.61 -4.19 17.52
N LEU A 334 -20.29 -4.17 17.31
CA LEU A 334 -19.34 -3.66 18.29
C LEU A 334 -19.17 -2.14 18.17
N PHE A 335 -19.10 -1.64 16.93
CA PHE A 335 -18.90 -0.22 16.68
C PHE A 335 -19.34 0.19 15.27
N PHE A 336 -19.51 1.50 15.08
CA PHE A 336 -19.68 2.10 13.75
C PHE A 336 -18.92 3.43 13.63
N PHE A 337 -18.83 3.95 12.42
CA PHE A 337 -18.27 5.26 12.09
C PHE A 337 -19.32 6.09 11.34
N HIS A 338 -19.27 7.41 11.49
CA HIS A 338 -20.19 8.33 10.84
C HIS A 338 -19.44 9.51 10.24
N ASP A 339 -19.86 9.99 9.07
CA ASP A 339 -19.15 11.04 8.31
C ASP A 339 -19.13 12.41 9.03
N LEU A 340 -20.05 12.62 9.97
CA LEU A 340 -20.05 13.80 10.85
C LEU A 340 -18.92 13.78 11.91
N SER A 341 -18.28 12.63 12.14
CA SER A 341 -17.10 12.51 13.00
C SER A 341 -16.11 11.51 12.38
N PRO A 342 -15.48 11.88 11.25
CA PRO A 342 -14.60 10.97 10.52
C PRO A 342 -13.40 10.60 11.38
N GLY A 343 -13.06 9.31 11.43
CA GLY A 343 -11.97 8.81 12.25
C GLY A 343 -12.27 8.78 13.75
N SER A 344 -13.52 9.03 14.16
CA SER A 344 -13.98 8.86 15.55
C SER A 344 -14.98 7.71 15.61
N CYS A 345 -14.65 6.71 16.41
CA CYS A 345 -15.47 5.52 16.56
C CYS A 345 -16.63 5.73 17.54
N PHE A 346 -17.81 5.23 17.17
CA PHE A 346 -18.95 5.05 18.07
C PHE A 346 -18.98 3.60 18.55
N PHE A 347 -18.67 3.38 19.83
CA PHE A 347 -18.81 2.07 20.45
C PHE A 347 -20.27 1.78 20.79
N LEU A 348 -20.78 0.67 20.28
CA LEU A 348 -22.11 0.13 20.62
C LEU A 348 -22.04 -0.64 21.95
N PRO A 349 -23.16 -1.03 22.58
CA PRO A 349 -23.15 -1.64 23.91
C PRO A 349 -22.17 -2.81 24.08
N ARG A 350 -22.06 -3.70 23.08
CA ARG A 350 -21.11 -4.82 23.08
C ARG A 350 -19.65 -4.37 22.95
N GLY A 351 -19.37 -3.41 22.08
CA GLY A 351 -18.03 -2.84 21.96
C GLY A 351 -17.61 -2.05 23.18
N ALA A 352 -18.54 -1.31 23.80
CA ALA A 352 -18.31 -0.59 25.05
C ALA A 352 -18.02 -1.55 26.21
N TYR A 353 -18.71 -2.70 26.27
CA TYR A 353 -18.40 -3.75 27.24
C TYR A 353 -16.96 -4.28 27.07
N LEU A 354 -16.53 -4.57 25.84
CA LEU A 354 -15.15 -4.99 25.56
C LEU A 354 -14.14 -3.90 25.93
N TYR A 355 -14.40 -2.65 25.53
CA TYR A 355 -13.57 -1.49 25.84
C TYR A 355 -13.38 -1.31 27.36
N ASN A 356 -14.48 -1.37 28.12
CA ASN A 356 -14.43 -1.22 29.58
C ASN A 356 -13.69 -2.39 30.22
N THR A 357 -13.94 -3.62 29.77
CA THR A 357 -13.25 -4.82 30.28
C THR A 357 -11.73 -4.71 30.09
N LEU A 358 -11.28 -4.24 28.92
CA LEU A 358 -9.85 -4.01 28.66
C LEU A 358 -9.29 -2.87 29.53
N THR A 359 -10.04 -1.79 29.68
CA THR A 359 -9.63 -0.66 30.52
C THR A 359 -9.47 -1.08 31.98
N ASP A 360 -10.45 -1.81 32.52
CA ASP A 360 -10.45 -2.29 33.90
C ASP A 360 -9.30 -3.28 34.15
N PHE A 361 -9.04 -4.17 33.20
CA PHE A 361 -7.87 -5.05 33.25
C PHE A 361 -6.54 -4.26 33.34
N ILE A 362 -6.36 -3.22 32.53
CA ILE A 362 -5.14 -2.40 32.59
C ILE A 362 -5.08 -1.58 33.89
N ARG A 363 -6.21 -1.07 34.39
CA ARG A 363 -6.27 -0.39 35.70
C ARG A 363 -5.82 -1.31 36.84
N GLU A 364 -6.23 -2.58 36.83
CA GLU A 364 -5.73 -3.56 37.80
C GLU A 364 -4.20 -3.72 37.70
N GLU A 365 -3.68 -3.82 36.48
CA GLU A 365 -2.24 -3.96 36.23
C GLU A 365 -1.45 -2.73 36.69
N TYR A 366 -2.03 -1.52 36.53
CA TYR A 366 -1.49 -0.26 37.03
C TYR A 366 -1.47 -0.21 38.56
N CYS A 367 -2.58 -0.55 39.20
CA CYS A 367 -2.69 -0.58 40.66
C CYS A 367 -1.65 -1.54 41.27
N ARG A 368 -1.54 -2.78 40.74
CA ARG A 368 -0.54 -3.78 41.19
C ARG A 368 0.91 -3.30 41.09
N ARG A 369 1.19 -2.29 40.25
CA ARG A 369 2.55 -1.79 39.98
C ARG A 369 2.82 -0.39 40.52
N GLY A 370 1.88 0.17 41.27
CA GLY A 370 2.02 1.48 41.91
C GLY A 370 1.95 2.65 40.93
N PHE A 371 1.23 2.49 39.82
CA PHE A 371 0.79 3.63 39.00
C PHE A 371 -0.43 4.28 39.67
N GLN A 372 -0.47 5.60 39.61
CA GLN A 372 -1.57 6.41 40.12
C GLN A 372 -2.34 6.96 38.93
N GLU A 373 -3.60 6.53 38.78
CA GLU A 373 -4.48 7.05 37.72
C GLU A 373 -4.79 8.53 38.00
N VAL A 374 -4.61 9.35 36.97
CA VAL A 374 -4.89 10.79 36.98
C VAL A 374 -5.80 11.15 35.81
N ALA A 375 -6.50 12.27 35.93
CA ALA A 375 -7.29 12.84 34.85
C ALA A 375 -6.76 14.23 34.50
N SER A 376 -6.46 14.45 33.22
CA SER A 376 -5.96 15.72 32.71
C SER A 376 -6.92 16.36 31.69
N PRO A 377 -6.97 17.70 31.58
CA PRO A 377 -7.78 18.39 30.57
C PRO A 377 -7.56 17.90 29.13
N ASN A 378 -8.55 18.13 28.27
CA ASN A 378 -8.48 17.80 26.83
C ASN A 378 -8.03 18.97 25.95
N ILE A 379 -8.19 20.20 26.44
CA ILE A 379 -7.94 21.44 25.69
C ILE A 379 -6.88 22.24 26.45
N TYR A 380 -5.85 22.69 25.75
CA TYR A 380 -4.78 23.52 26.29
C TYR A 380 -4.47 24.69 25.37
N ASN A 381 -3.95 25.76 25.96
CA ASN A 381 -3.37 26.89 25.23
C ASN A 381 -2.12 26.45 24.46
N SER A 382 -1.90 26.99 23.25
CA SER A 382 -0.79 26.61 22.37
C SER A 382 0.58 26.76 23.03
N LYS A 383 0.73 27.72 23.96
CA LYS A 383 1.93 27.97 24.75
C LYS A 383 2.46 26.72 25.46
N LEU A 384 1.59 25.80 25.89
CA LEU A 384 2.03 24.53 26.48
C LEU A 384 2.79 23.66 25.47
N TRP A 385 2.26 23.56 24.25
CA TRP A 385 2.86 22.76 23.18
C TRP A 385 4.16 23.39 22.67
N GLU A 386 4.20 24.72 22.58
CA GLU A 386 5.41 25.50 22.27
C GLU A 386 6.51 25.27 23.32
N THR A 387 6.15 25.35 24.60
CA THR A 387 7.08 25.11 25.73
C THR A 387 7.61 23.68 25.72
N SER A 388 6.75 22.71 25.37
CA SER A 388 7.15 21.30 25.29
C SER A 388 7.95 20.95 24.03
N GLY A 389 8.08 21.86 23.05
CA GLY A 389 8.71 21.60 21.75
C GLY A 389 7.85 20.81 20.76
N HIS A 390 6.64 20.39 21.14
CA HIS A 390 5.77 19.62 20.25
C HIS A 390 5.11 20.46 19.17
N TRP A 391 4.92 21.76 19.40
CA TRP A 391 4.27 22.64 18.42
C TRP A 391 4.99 22.62 17.07
N GLN A 392 6.32 22.71 17.08
CA GLN A 392 7.16 22.75 15.88
C GLN A 392 7.10 21.47 15.04
N HIS A 393 6.70 20.35 15.64
CA HIS A 393 6.68 19.03 14.98
C HIS A 393 5.27 18.50 14.72
N TYR A 394 4.28 18.91 15.52
CA TYR A 394 2.94 18.33 15.51
C TYR A 394 1.83 19.32 15.18
N SER A 395 2.10 20.63 15.04
CA SER A 395 1.07 21.66 14.77
C SER A 395 0.14 21.29 13.63
N ASP A 396 0.69 20.78 12.52
CA ASP A 396 -0.06 20.45 11.30
C ASP A 396 -1.01 19.27 11.53
N ASN A 397 -0.69 18.41 12.49
CA ASN A 397 -1.45 17.23 12.87
C ASN A 397 -2.29 17.45 14.15
N MET A 398 -2.45 18.69 14.62
CA MET A 398 -3.25 19.03 15.79
C MET A 398 -4.58 19.68 15.39
N PHE A 399 -5.62 19.41 16.17
CA PHE A 399 -6.86 20.19 16.08
C PHE A 399 -6.73 21.44 16.93
N SER A 400 -6.51 22.58 16.28
CA SER A 400 -6.43 23.90 16.92
C SER A 400 -7.59 24.80 16.52
N PHE A 401 -8.00 25.67 17.43
CA PHE A 401 -9.04 26.67 17.21
C PHE A 401 -8.74 27.95 17.99
N PRO A 402 -9.11 29.13 17.44
CA PRO A 402 -8.93 30.39 18.15
C PRO A 402 -9.95 30.50 19.30
N VAL A 403 -9.50 30.98 20.45
CA VAL A 403 -10.34 31.34 21.60
C VAL A 403 -9.87 32.70 22.09
N GLU A 404 -10.71 33.71 21.95
CA GLU A 404 -10.37 35.11 22.25
C GLU A 404 -9.14 35.56 21.45
N GLN A 405 -8.04 35.89 22.13
CA GLN A 405 -6.78 36.34 21.54
C GLN A 405 -5.72 35.24 21.45
N ASP A 406 -6.01 34.04 21.96
CA ASP A 406 -5.07 32.93 22.04
C ASP A 406 -5.53 31.75 21.15
N VAL A 407 -4.58 30.88 20.79
CA VAL A 407 -4.88 29.61 20.09
C VAL A 407 -4.94 28.49 21.12
N PHE A 408 -6.00 27.70 21.07
CA PHE A 408 -6.13 26.48 21.86
C PHE A 408 -6.09 25.26 20.95
N ALA A 409 -5.68 24.12 21.51
CA ALA A 409 -5.66 22.87 20.78
C ALA A 409 -6.13 21.71 21.65
N LEU A 410 -6.76 20.72 21.00
CA LEU A 410 -7.00 19.42 21.61
C LEU A 410 -5.66 18.71 21.82
N LYS A 411 -5.48 18.04 22.96
CA LYS A 411 -4.22 17.34 23.26
C LYS A 411 -3.97 16.19 22.27
N PRO A 412 -2.79 16.12 21.62
CA PRO A 412 -2.37 14.98 20.81
C PRO A 412 -1.67 13.88 21.62
N MET A 413 -1.33 14.17 22.89
CA MET A 413 -0.66 13.30 23.86
C MET A 413 -0.86 13.83 25.30
N ASN A 414 -0.63 13.00 26.33
CA ASN A 414 -0.82 13.42 27.72
C ASN A 414 0.43 14.01 28.38
N CYS A 415 1.63 13.82 27.80
CA CYS A 415 2.92 14.10 28.45
C CYS A 415 3.01 15.53 29.03
N PRO A 416 2.71 16.61 28.28
CA PRO A 416 2.82 17.97 28.82
C PRO A 416 1.86 18.25 29.97
N GLY A 417 0.66 17.65 29.95
CA GLY A 417 -0.29 17.73 31.06
C GLY A 417 0.26 17.06 32.32
N HIS A 418 0.91 15.90 32.20
CA HIS A 418 1.52 15.19 33.32
C HIS A 418 2.72 15.97 33.89
N CYS A 419 3.48 16.66 33.05
CA CYS A 419 4.55 17.57 33.50
C CYS A 419 3.98 18.74 34.34
N LEU A 420 2.84 19.32 33.96
CA LEU A 420 2.17 20.35 34.77
C LEU A 420 1.71 19.79 36.13
N MET A 421 1.19 18.56 36.16
CA MET A 421 0.81 17.90 37.42
C MET A 421 2.01 17.61 38.32
N PHE A 422 3.15 17.22 37.73
CA PHE A 422 4.39 17.05 38.46
C PHE A 422 4.86 18.38 39.06
N SER A 423 4.87 19.46 38.26
CA SER A 423 5.36 20.79 38.62
C SER A 423 4.40 21.59 39.53
N HIS A 424 3.16 21.17 39.71
CA HIS A 424 2.16 21.88 40.52
C HIS A 424 2.64 22.16 41.95
N ARG A 425 3.49 21.29 42.52
CA ARG A 425 4.15 21.52 43.81
C ARG A 425 5.58 20.98 43.82
N PRO A 426 6.45 21.51 44.71
CA PRO A 426 7.75 20.90 44.98
C PRO A 426 7.60 19.41 45.36
N ARG A 427 8.51 18.58 44.84
CA ARG A 427 8.55 17.13 45.04
C ARG A 427 9.77 16.72 45.85
N SER A 428 9.58 15.83 46.81
CA SER A 428 10.71 15.24 47.54
C SER A 428 11.30 14.08 46.74
N TRP A 429 12.61 13.89 46.81
CA TRP A 429 13.27 12.72 46.20
C TRP A 429 12.69 11.39 46.71
N ARG A 430 12.11 11.36 47.93
CA ARG A 430 11.45 10.19 48.52
C ARG A 430 10.13 9.82 47.84
N GLU A 431 9.50 10.76 47.14
CA GLU A 431 8.28 10.50 46.36
C GLU A 431 8.59 9.88 45.00
N LEU A 432 9.87 9.82 44.60
CA LEU A 432 10.31 9.25 43.33
C LEU A 432 10.68 7.77 43.49
N PRO A 433 10.32 6.89 42.52
CA PRO A 433 9.68 7.23 41.23
C PRO A 433 8.17 7.45 41.34
N LEU A 434 7.70 8.59 40.85
CA LEU A 434 6.27 8.91 40.71
C LEU A 434 5.77 8.39 39.37
N ARG A 435 4.65 7.65 39.39
CA ARG A 435 4.08 7.02 38.19
C ARG A 435 2.66 7.49 37.99
N LEU A 436 2.42 8.31 36.97
CA LEU A 436 1.10 8.81 36.63
C LEU A 436 0.58 8.03 35.42
N ALA A 437 -0.62 7.47 35.51
CA ALA A 437 -1.30 6.80 34.40
C ALA A 437 -2.56 7.57 34.01
N ASP A 438 -2.91 7.61 32.73
CA ASP A 438 -4.03 8.42 32.23
C ASP A 438 -4.67 7.75 31.01
N PHE A 439 -5.98 7.55 31.07
CA PHE A 439 -6.80 7.06 29.95
C PHE A 439 -7.47 8.20 29.18
N GLY A 440 -6.87 9.40 29.25
CA GLY A 440 -7.37 10.62 28.65
C GLY A 440 -7.57 10.51 27.14
N VAL A 441 -8.60 11.21 26.65
CA VAL A 441 -8.94 11.22 25.22
C VAL A 441 -7.95 12.10 24.47
N LEU A 442 -7.32 11.53 23.45
CA LEU A 442 -6.37 12.18 22.57
C LEU A 442 -6.95 12.40 21.19
N HIS A 443 -6.50 13.48 20.54
CA HIS A 443 -6.91 13.81 19.18
C HIS A 443 -5.72 14.12 18.28
N ARG A 444 -5.67 13.52 17.09
CA ARG A 444 -4.70 13.80 16.03
C ARG A 444 -5.42 14.04 14.71
N ASN A 445 -5.09 15.10 14.01
CA ASN A 445 -5.70 15.48 12.74
C ASN A 445 -5.11 14.68 11.56
N GLU A 446 -5.29 13.36 11.60
CA GLU A 446 -4.87 12.46 10.54
C GLU A 446 -5.61 12.79 9.22
N LEU A 447 -4.91 12.66 8.09
CA LEU A 447 -5.49 12.84 6.76
C LEU A 447 -6.65 11.85 6.55
N SER A 448 -7.79 12.32 6.04
CA SER A 448 -9.02 11.53 5.91
C SER A 448 -8.82 10.23 5.12
N GLY A 449 -8.00 10.27 4.06
CA GLY A 449 -7.66 9.11 3.24
C GLY A 449 -6.82 8.03 3.94
N THR A 450 -6.26 8.31 5.12
CA THR A 450 -5.43 7.38 5.89
C THR A 450 -6.18 6.66 7.01
N LEU A 451 -7.45 7.03 7.27
CA LEU A 451 -8.24 6.47 8.37
C LEU A 451 -8.67 5.03 8.06
N THR A 452 -8.44 4.10 8.99
CA THR A 452 -8.73 2.67 8.79
C THR A 452 -9.36 2.01 10.03
N GLY A 453 -10.69 1.96 10.08
CA GLY A 453 -11.41 1.34 11.21
C GLY A 453 -10.91 1.85 12.56
N LEU A 454 -10.65 0.94 13.51
CA LEU A 454 -10.01 1.24 14.80
C LEU A 454 -8.46 1.32 14.79
N THR A 455 -7.79 1.04 13.66
CA THR A 455 -6.32 0.96 13.61
C THR A 455 -5.68 2.34 13.44
N ARG A 456 -6.28 3.21 12.62
CA ARG A 456 -5.85 4.60 12.43
C ARG A 456 -7.05 5.53 12.52
N VAL A 457 -7.10 6.31 13.60
CA VAL A 457 -8.25 7.12 14.03
C VAL A 457 -7.80 8.52 14.43
N ARG A 458 -8.72 9.48 14.39
CA ARG A 458 -8.49 10.87 14.85
C ARG A 458 -8.70 11.02 16.35
N ARG A 459 -9.61 10.23 16.93
CA ARG A 459 -9.86 10.17 18.38
C ARG A 459 -9.46 8.81 18.91
N PHE A 460 -8.60 8.78 19.93
CA PHE A 460 -8.16 7.54 20.57
C PHE A 460 -7.90 7.76 22.06
N GLN A 461 -7.80 6.65 22.79
CA GLN A 461 -7.39 6.62 24.19
C GLN A 461 -6.27 5.60 24.28
N GLN A 462 -5.18 5.99 24.94
CA GLN A 462 -4.06 5.11 25.21
C GLN A 462 -4.11 4.73 26.68
N ASP A 463 -3.61 3.55 27.00
CA ASP A 463 -3.10 3.22 28.33
C ASP A 463 -1.80 3.99 28.57
N ASP A 464 -1.86 5.32 28.61
CA ASP A 464 -0.69 6.18 28.70
C ASP A 464 -0.19 6.29 30.14
N ALA A 465 1.13 6.40 30.33
CA ALA A 465 1.72 6.62 31.64
C ALA A 465 3.10 7.28 31.57
N HIS A 466 3.35 8.19 32.52
CA HIS A 466 4.61 8.90 32.65
C HIS A 466 5.24 8.62 34.02
N ILE A 467 6.53 8.28 34.00
CA ILE A 467 7.30 7.98 35.20
C ILE A 467 8.32 9.10 35.42
N PHE A 468 8.15 9.86 36.50
CA PHE A 468 9.11 10.85 36.95
C PHE A 468 10.06 10.18 37.94
N CYS A 469 11.35 10.16 37.63
CA CYS A 469 12.36 9.48 38.43
C CYS A 469 13.70 10.22 38.37
N THR A 470 14.60 9.85 39.27
CA THR A 470 16.00 10.33 39.23
C THR A 470 16.79 9.56 38.18
N MET A 471 17.91 10.13 37.70
CA MET A 471 18.76 9.47 36.70
C MET A 471 19.26 8.08 37.16
N GLU A 472 19.54 7.93 38.45
CA GLU A 472 19.95 6.65 39.04
C GLU A 472 18.84 5.60 38.98
N GLN A 473 17.57 6.00 39.01
CA GLN A 473 16.40 5.12 38.97
C GLN A 473 16.05 4.66 37.55
N VAL A 474 16.70 5.18 36.52
CA VAL A 474 16.48 4.79 35.12
C VAL A 474 17.01 3.38 34.84
N HIS A 475 18.07 2.94 35.54
CA HIS A 475 18.87 1.77 35.16
C HIS A 475 18.80 0.49 36.03
N PRO A 476 18.42 0.47 37.32
CA PRO A 476 18.49 -0.76 38.13
C PRO A 476 17.11 -1.34 38.46
N THR A 477 16.38 -1.82 37.46
CA THR A 477 15.38 -2.90 37.57
C THR A 477 15.02 -3.30 36.14
N PRO A 478 14.75 -4.57 35.78
CA PRO A 478 13.93 -4.83 34.59
C PRO A 478 12.69 -3.95 34.76
N CYS A 479 12.58 -2.90 33.95
CA CYS A 479 11.58 -1.87 34.11
C CYS A 479 10.25 -2.60 34.27
N ARG A 480 9.52 -2.41 35.39
CA ARG A 480 8.26 -3.16 35.59
C ARG A 480 7.28 -2.93 34.42
N THR A 481 7.47 -1.84 33.68
CA THR A 481 6.87 -1.54 32.37
C THR A 481 7.25 -2.54 31.26
N LEU A 482 8.52 -2.95 31.15
CA LEU A 482 8.97 -4.05 30.27
C LEU A 482 8.28 -5.38 30.66
N CYS A 483 8.06 -5.62 31.96
CA CYS A 483 7.27 -6.77 32.41
C CYS A 483 5.78 -6.66 32.05
N ILE A 484 5.19 -5.46 31.94
CA ILE A 484 3.83 -5.26 31.39
C ILE A 484 3.85 -5.61 29.90
N CYS A 485 4.68 -4.93 29.10
CA CYS A 485 4.78 -5.19 27.64
C CYS A 485 5.06 -6.68 27.30
N GLN A 486 5.73 -7.44 28.17
CA GLN A 486 6.00 -8.86 27.96
C GLN A 486 4.93 -9.83 28.52
N ARG A 487 4.17 -9.44 29.56
CA ARG A 487 3.13 -10.31 30.17
C ARG A 487 1.73 -10.04 29.64
N THR A 488 1.38 -8.81 29.27
CA THR A 488 0.08 -8.47 28.69
C THR A 488 -0.20 -9.29 27.42
N PRO A 489 0.75 -9.44 26.47
CA PRO A 489 0.56 -10.31 25.31
C PRO A 489 0.42 -11.79 25.69
N ARG A 490 1.14 -12.28 26.72
CA ARG A 490 1.02 -13.68 27.19
C ARG A 490 -0.35 -13.97 27.81
N LEU A 491 -0.92 -13.03 28.56
CA LEU A 491 -2.28 -13.15 29.10
C LEU A 491 -3.34 -13.08 27.98
N ALA A 492 -3.04 -12.40 26.88
CA ALA A 492 -3.86 -12.33 25.67
C ALA A 492 -3.56 -13.42 24.62
N ASN A 493 -2.72 -14.43 24.93
CA ASN A 493 -2.26 -15.46 23.97
C ASN A 493 -1.68 -14.90 22.66
N SER A 494 -1.00 -13.75 22.70
CA SER A 494 -0.38 -13.09 21.55
C SER A 494 1.16 -13.26 21.56
N PRO A 495 1.78 -13.78 20.48
CA PRO A 495 3.23 -13.89 20.36
C PRO A 495 3.88 -12.55 19.93
N LEU A 496 4.19 -11.68 20.91
CA LEU A 496 5.13 -10.52 20.95
C LEU A 496 5.17 -9.44 19.84
N ALA A 497 5.40 -8.19 20.28
CA ALA A 497 6.16 -7.14 19.58
C ALA A 497 6.91 -6.25 20.60
N PRO A 498 8.13 -5.75 20.31
CA PRO A 498 8.89 -4.88 21.23
C PRO A 498 8.30 -3.46 21.29
N CYS A 499 8.09 -2.95 22.51
CA CYS A 499 7.65 -1.58 22.78
C CYS A 499 8.76 -0.58 22.33
N ALA A 500 8.40 0.39 21.48
CA ALA A 500 9.29 1.49 21.11
C ALA A 500 9.38 2.50 22.27
N PHE A 501 10.56 2.65 22.86
CA PHE A 501 10.87 3.74 23.78
C PHE A 501 11.54 4.87 22.99
N HIS A 502 10.91 6.04 22.94
CA HIS A 502 11.63 7.27 22.66
C HIS A 502 12.22 7.81 23.96
N ARG A 503 13.51 8.16 23.91
CA ARG A 503 14.24 8.82 25.00
C ARG A 503 13.89 10.30 25.04
#